data_AF-A0A933NAP7-F1
#
_entry.id   AF-A0A933NAP7-F1
#
_cell.length_a   1.000
_cell.length_b   1.000
_cell.length_c   1.000
_cell.angle_alpha   90.00
_cell.angle_beta   90.00
_cell.angle_gamma   90.00
#
_symmetry.space_group_name_H-M   'P 1'
#
loop_
_entity.id
_entity.type
_entity.pdbx_description
1 polymer ?
#
loop_
_entity_poly.entity_id
_entity_poly.type
_entity_poly.pdbx_seq_one_letter_code
_entity_poly.pdbx_strand_id
1 'polypeptide(L)'
;MDRVEPAKKVSLIAFCSAKGGVGKSTLSVACAHVLASPDAPVVVVDADMTGTSLADGLSLCAPRLVSSAEGILDFNQVPEAHLSAEATRQLQARHRRGLGTSLPFLNHALLATRDESDRPKLRAQALLWREAGQDSSVSYIPSSSTQDDVGVALRWLYTEDEPKRWVCHLAWVLRALVNDVPNLRAVVIDLPPGLFGFTQATLSLLAHLRKGWSLPNGFPPLLDGSVSWDVKPILVLSADRNDLVVGADYFAKVKAQDRLPGLIPAVNALTEAPEVIRKRLGEDAALELGVGEALRTVDRDDLLAMIFKRQRLELTGEARKSVKALLELDNE
;
A
#
# COMPACT_ATOMS: atom_id res chain seq x y z
N MET A 1 -27.24 -12.04 -28.25
CA MET A 1 -25.98 -12.46 -27.60
C MET A 1 -25.37 -11.21 -27.03
N ASP A 2 -25.46 -11.02 -25.72
CA ASP A 2 -24.90 -9.85 -25.06
C ASP A 2 -23.37 -9.92 -25.13
N ARG A 3 -22.73 -8.81 -25.52
CA ARG A 3 -21.28 -8.72 -25.55
C ARG A 3 -20.80 -8.75 -24.09
N VAL A 4 -20.09 -9.79 -23.71
CA VAL A 4 -19.39 -9.84 -22.42
C VAL A 4 -18.28 -8.80 -22.48
N GLU A 5 -18.37 -7.76 -21.65
CA GLU A 5 -17.30 -6.78 -21.53
C GLU A 5 -16.03 -7.44 -20.99
N PRO A 6 -14.84 -7.11 -21.52
CA PRO A 6 -13.59 -7.65 -21.02
C PRO A 6 -13.35 -7.22 -19.57
N ALA A 7 -12.83 -8.13 -18.74
CA ALA A 7 -12.50 -7.84 -17.35
C ALA A 7 -11.50 -6.68 -17.24
N LYS A 8 -11.75 -5.74 -16.30
CA LYS A 8 -10.84 -4.64 -16.00
C LYS A 8 -9.54 -5.19 -15.42
N LYS A 9 -8.40 -4.96 -16.05
CA LYS A 9 -7.10 -5.38 -15.51
C LYS A 9 -6.58 -4.33 -14.53
N VAL A 10 -6.30 -4.73 -13.28
CA VAL A 10 -5.77 -3.84 -12.24
C VAL A 10 -4.54 -4.47 -11.61
N SER A 11 -3.42 -3.75 -11.57
CA SER A 11 -2.24 -4.21 -10.83
C SER A 11 -2.40 -3.94 -9.34
N LEU A 12 -2.08 -4.91 -8.50
CA LEU A 12 -2.13 -4.81 -7.05
C LEU A 12 -0.74 -5.07 -6.49
N ILE A 13 -0.05 -4.00 -6.10
CA ILE A 13 1.35 -4.02 -5.70
C ILE A 13 1.41 -3.75 -4.21
N ALA A 14 2.04 -4.63 -3.44
CA ALA A 14 2.14 -4.44 -1.99
C ALA A 14 3.59 -4.50 -1.54
N PHE A 15 4.03 -3.48 -0.83
CA PHE A 15 5.37 -3.40 -0.25
C PHE A 15 5.31 -3.86 1.21
N CYS A 16 6.00 -4.94 1.54
CA CYS A 16 6.16 -5.44 2.92
C CYS A 16 7.63 -5.50 3.31
N SER A 17 7.92 -5.58 4.61
CA SER A 17 9.30 -5.71 5.11
C SER A 17 9.32 -6.38 6.46
N ALA A 18 10.45 -7.03 6.79
CA ALA A 18 10.68 -7.54 8.14
C ALA A 18 10.92 -6.40 9.14
N LYS A 19 11.59 -5.32 8.71
CA LYS A 19 11.98 -4.18 9.56
C LYS A 19 11.40 -2.85 9.09
N GLY A 20 11.31 -1.90 10.02
CA GLY A 20 11.07 -0.49 9.71
C GLY A 20 12.30 0.16 9.06
N GLY A 21 12.09 1.28 8.35
CA GLY A 21 13.20 2.10 7.82
C GLY A 21 13.87 1.60 6.53
N VAL A 22 13.37 0.52 5.92
CA VAL A 22 13.93 -0.03 4.65
C VAL A 22 13.51 0.74 3.40
N GLY A 23 12.67 1.78 3.54
CA GLY A 23 12.21 2.63 2.43
C GLY A 23 10.98 2.13 1.66
N LYS A 24 10.10 1.34 2.29
CA LYS A 24 8.83 0.88 1.68
C LYS A 24 7.94 2.01 1.19
N SER A 25 7.68 3.00 2.04
CA SER A 25 6.82 4.14 1.75
C SER A 25 7.37 4.97 0.58
N THR A 26 8.68 5.18 0.57
CA THR A 26 9.42 5.81 -0.55
C THR A 26 9.18 5.04 -1.86
N LEU A 27 9.39 3.73 -1.87
CA LEU A 27 9.18 2.90 -3.07
C LEU A 27 7.71 2.84 -3.49
N SER A 28 6.78 2.83 -2.54
CA SER A 28 5.33 2.83 -2.81
C SER A 28 4.90 4.09 -3.55
N VAL A 29 5.34 5.26 -3.07
CA VAL A 29 5.07 6.55 -3.72
C VAL A 29 5.76 6.63 -5.09
N ALA A 30 7.04 6.25 -5.18
CA ALA A 30 7.78 6.26 -6.43
C ALA A 30 7.15 5.33 -7.49
N CYS A 31 6.77 4.12 -7.09
CA CYS A 31 6.05 3.15 -7.91
C CYS A 31 4.76 3.73 -8.48
N ALA A 32 3.95 4.37 -7.64
CA ALA A 32 2.69 4.96 -8.08
C ALA A 32 2.89 6.03 -9.16
N HIS A 33 3.90 6.90 -8.99
CA HIS A 33 4.23 7.94 -9.97
C HIS A 33 4.89 7.41 -11.26
N VAL A 34 5.57 6.26 -11.21
CA VAL A 34 6.07 5.58 -12.42
C VAL A 34 4.92 4.93 -13.21
N LEU A 35 3.90 4.44 -12.51
CA LEU A 35 2.78 3.75 -13.12
C LEU A 35 1.68 4.68 -13.64
N ALA A 36 1.46 5.82 -12.97
CA ALA A 36 0.34 6.69 -13.25
C ALA A 36 0.47 7.40 -14.60
N SER A 37 -0.66 7.54 -15.28
CA SER A 37 -0.83 8.40 -16.45
C SER A 37 -2.20 9.11 -16.40
N PRO A 38 -2.42 10.18 -17.18
CA PRO A 38 -3.69 10.92 -17.18
C PRO A 38 -4.94 10.03 -17.26
N ASP A 39 -4.90 9.01 -18.12
CA ASP A 39 -6.04 8.11 -18.37
C ASP A 39 -6.05 6.85 -17.50
N ALA A 40 -5.00 6.63 -16.70
CA ALA A 40 -4.77 5.38 -15.97
C ALA A 40 -4.31 5.68 -14.53
N PRO A 41 -5.23 6.10 -13.65
CA PRO A 41 -4.89 6.55 -12.29
C PRO A 41 -4.39 5.41 -11.41
N VAL A 42 -3.59 5.79 -10.42
CA VAL A 42 -3.02 4.90 -9.42
C VAL A 42 -3.39 5.39 -8.03
N VAL A 43 -3.71 4.46 -7.13
CA VAL A 43 -4.02 4.79 -5.73
C VAL A 43 -2.98 4.17 -4.81
N VAL A 44 -2.38 4.98 -3.94
CA VAL A 44 -1.51 4.52 -2.85
C VAL A 44 -2.33 4.39 -1.58
N VAL A 45 -2.39 3.19 -1.03
CA VAL A 45 -2.99 2.88 0.27
C VAL A 45 -1.87 2.78 1.29
N ASP A 46 -1.78 3.77 2.16
CA ASP A 46 -0.89 3.75 3.31
C ASP A 46 -1.54 2.91 4.41
N ALA A 47 -1.07 1.67 4.54
CA ALA A 47 -1.53 0.73 5.54
C ALA A 47 -0.56 0.61 6.72
N ASP A 48 0.51 1.42 6.77
CA ASP A 48 1.37 1.50 7.94
C ASP A 48 0.75 2.42 9.01
N MET A 49 -0.23 1.85 9.71
CA MET A 49 -1.03 2.54 10.73
C MET A 49 -0.32 2.65 12.08
N THR A 50 0.94 2.22 12.15
CA THR A 50 1.78 2.31 13.35
C THR A 50 3.00 3.20 13.15
N GLY A 51 3.38 3.43 11.90
CA GLY A 51 4.50 4.27 11.50
C GLY A 51 4.11 5.70 11.17
N THR A 52 4.98 6.35 10.41
CA THR A 52 4.77 7.71 9.91
C THR A 52 3.75 7.67 8.77
N SER A 53 2.65 8.41 8.90
CA SER A 53 1.65 8.53 7.84
C SER A 53 2.22 9.25 6.62
N LEU A 54 1.85 8.80 5.42
CA LEU A 54 2.14 9.54 4.18
C LEU A 54 1.57 10.96 4.22
N ALA A 55 0.49 11.19 4.97
CA ALA A 55 -0.11 12.52 5.15
C ALA A 55 0.78 13.49 5.93
N ASP A 56 1.76 12.97 6.68
CA ASP A 56 2.72 13.75 7.45
C ASP A 56 3.94 14.12 6.60
N GLY A 57 4.26 13.27 5.63
CA GLY A 57 5.44 13.39 4.78
C GLY A 57 5.18 14.02 3.41
N LEU A 58 3.93 14.11 2.96
CA LEU A 58 3.56 14.66 1.65
C LEU A 58 2.63 15.87 1.80
N SER A 59 2.70 16.79 0.84
CA SER A 59 1.76 17.91 0.76
C SER A 59 0.45 17.45 0.12
N LEU A 60 -0.46 16.88 0.93
CA LEU A 60 -1.72 16.32 0.48
C LEU A 60 -2.94 17.22 0.78
N CYS A 61 -3.94 17.12 -0.08
CA CYS A 61 -5.24 17.77 -0.02
C CYS A 61 -6.29 16.70 0.30
N ALA A 62 -6.86 16.74 1.51
CA ALA A 62 -7.89 15.78 1.93
C ALA A 62 -9.25 16.07 1.26
N PRO A 63 -10.06 15.05 0.94
CA PRO A 63 -11.43 15.27 0.49
C PRO A 63 -12.24 15.93 1.63
N ARG A 64 -13.11 16.88 1.27
CA ARG A 64 -14.01 17.55 2.20
C ARG A 64 -15.28 16.72 2.34
N LEU A 65 -15.42 16.07 3.48
CA LEU A 65 -16.63 15.33 3.87
C LEU A 65 -17.45 16.14 4.86
N VAL A 66 -18.77 15.92 4.83
CA VAL A 66 -19.66 16.39 5.88
C VAL A 66 -19.58 15.39 7.04
N SER A 67 -19.33 15.90 8.24
CA SER A 67 -19.44 15.09 9.46
C SER A 67 -20.85 15.22 10.04
N SER A 68 -21.35 14.16 10.68
CA SER A 68 -22.55 14.25 11.51
C SER A 68 -22.33 15.17 12.71
N ALA A 69 -23.39 15.47 13.47
CA ALA A 69 -23.29 16.28 14.69
C ALA A 69 -22.34 15.63 15.73
N GLU A 70 -22.21 14.31 15.70
CA GLU A 70 -21.33 13.49 16.54
C GLU A 70 -19.90 13.40 15.99
N GLY A 71 -19.60 14.06 14.86
CA GLY A 71 -18.27 14.05 14.24
C GLY A 71 -17.97 12.78 13.43
N ILE A 72 -18.97 11.95 13.15
CA ILE A 72 -18.82 10.73 12.35
C ILE A 72 -18.73 11.12 10.88
N LEU A 73 -17.73 10.59 10.17
CA LEU A 73 -17.55 10.82 8.74
C LEU A 73 -18.54 9.96 7.92
N ASP A 74 -19.27 10.59 7.00
CA ASP A 74 -20.09 9.85 6.03
C ASP A 74 -19.25 9.43 4.83
N PHE A 75 -18.82 8.16 4.84
CA PHE A 75 -18.06 7.56 3.75
C PHE A 75 -18.91 7.19 2.52
N ASN A 76 -20.24 7.39 2.56
CA ASN A 76 -21.11 7.15 1.41
C ASN A 76 -21.26 8.39 0.51
N GLN A 77 -20.79 9.55 0.98
CA GLN A 77 -20.86 10.81 0.26
C GLN A 77 -19.74 10.91 -0.78
N VAL A 78 -20.06 11.47 -1.95
CA VAL A 78 -19.04 11.97 -2.88
C VAL A 78 -18.59 13.35 -2.38
N PRO A 79 -17.30 13.57 -2.07
CA PRO A 79 -16.84 14.87 -1.58
C PRO A 79 -17.05 15.94 -2.66
N GLU A 80 -17.56 17.10 -2.25
CA GLU A 80 -17.81 18.23 -3.16
C GLU A 80 -16.50 18.86 -3.67
N ALA A 81 -15.46 18.82 -2.83
CA ALA A 81 -14.17 19.41 -3.10
C ALA A 81 -13.08 18.77 -2.24
N HIS A 82 -11.83 19.11 -2.55
CA HIS A 82 -10.69 18.85 -1.68
C HIS A 82 -10.33 20.12 -0.90
N LEU A 83 -9.85 19.94 0.32
CA LEU A 83 -9.23 21.00 1.12
C LEU A 83 -7.90 21.43 0.49
N SER A 84 -7.47 22.66 0.76
CA SER A 84 -6.09 23.03 0.46
C SER A 84 -5.11 22.23 1.32
N ALA A 85 -3.86 22.11 0.88
CA ALA A 85 -2.82 21.44 1.66
C ALA A 85 -2.58 22.11 3.03
N GLU A 86 -2.70 23.43 3.10
CA GLU A 86 -2.61 24.16 4.36
C GLU A 86 -3.78 23.83 5.30
N ALA A 87 -5.02 23.89 4.81
CA ALA A 87 -6.20 23.56 5.61
C ALA A 87 -6.16 22.08 6.06
N THR A 88 -5.69 21.18 5.20
CA THR A 88 -5.48 19.77 5.52
C THR A 88 -4.48 19.62 6.67
N ARG A 89 -3.31 20.27 6.60
CA ARG A 89 -2.30 20.24 7.68
C ARG A 89 -2.81 20.84 8.99
N GLN A 90 -3.58 21.93 8.93
CA GLN A 90 -4.19 22.52 10.12
C GLN A 90 -5.17 21.55 10.80
N LEU A 91 -6.03 20.88 10.01
CA LEU A 91 -6.95 19.86 10.54
C LEU A 91 -6.22 18.62 11.04
N GLN A 92 -5.17 18.16 10.38
CA GLN A 92 -4.32 17.07 10.88
C GLN A 92 -3.69 17.43 12.24
N ALA A 93 -3.13 18.63 12.37
CA ALA A 93 -2.53 19.09 13.63
C ALA A 93 -3.55 19.16 14.76
N ARG A 94 -4.80 19.51 14.44
CA ARG A 94 -5.94 19.48 15.35
C ARG A 94 -6.37 18.05 15.70
N HIS A 95 -6.46 17.16 14.71
CA HIS A 95 -6.76 15.72 14.89
C HIS A 95 -5.77 15.06 15.84
N ARG A 96 -4.47 15.31 15.67
CA ARG A 96 -3.41 14.79 16.57
C ARG A 96 -3.52 15.29 18.02
N ARG A 97 -4.18 16.43 18.25
CA ARG A 97 -4.46 16.98 19.59
C ARG A 97 -5.79 16.50 20.15
N GLY A 98 -6.54 15.67 19.43
CA GLY A 98 -7.90 15.26 19.80
C GLY A 98 -8.94 16.39 19.69
N LEU A 99 -8.72 17.39 18.84
CA LEU A 99 -9.55 18.60 18.76
C LEU A 99 -10.27 18.76 17.42
N GLY A 100 -11.55 18.35 17.32
CA GLY A 100 -12.43 18.74 16.20
C GLY A 100 -12.72 17.63 15.19
N THR A 101 -13.10 18.04 13.97
CA THR A 101 -13.59 17.16 12.90
C THR A 101 -12.50 16.25 12.36
N SER A 102 -12.83 14.96 12.21
CA SER A 102 -11.93 13.94 11.70
C SER A 102 -11.64 14.11 10.22
N LEU A 103 -10.44 13.73 9.78
CA LEU A 103 -10.11 13.58 8.35
C LEU A 103 -10.29 12.11 7.94
N PRO A 104 -10.64 11.82 6.67
CA PRO A 104 -10.84 10.45 6.23
C PRO A 104 -9.51 9.74 6.01
N PHE A 105 -9.00 9.10 7.06
CA PHE A 105 -7.86 8.19 7.02
C PHE A 105 -8.32 6.74 6.80
N LEU A 106 -7.39 5.88 6.38
CA LEU A 106 -7.64 4.45 6.21
C LEU A 106 -8.22 3.81 7.48
N ASN A 107 -7.65 4.13 8.66
CA ASN A 107 -8.09 3.59 9.95
C ASN A 107 -9.60 3.78 10.17
N HIS A 108 -10.13 4.96 9.81
CA HIS A 108 -11.55 5.27 9.96
C HIS A 108 -12.42 4.45 8.99
N ALA A 109 -11.98 4.25 7.75
CA ALA A 109 -12.69 3.42 6.77
C ALA A 109 -12.74 1.94 7.21
N LEU A 110 -11.62 1.46 7.74
CA LEU A 110 -11.52 0.12 8.31
C LEU A 110 -12.42 -0.01 9.54
N LEU A 111 -12.57 1.03 10.36
CA LEU A 111 -13.46 1.01 11.53
C LEU A 111 -14.95 1.15 11.19
N ALA A 112 -15.30 1.85 10.11
CA ALA A 112 -16.69 2.11 9.74
C ALA A 112 -17.42 0.86 9.20
N THR A 113 -16.69 -0.15 8.72
CA THR A 113 -17.24 -1.33 8.04
C THR A 113 -17.70 -2.45 8.98
N ARG A 114 -18.06 -2.12 10.23
CA ARG A 114 -18.22 -3.07 11.34
C ARG A 114 -19.45 -3.99 11.28
N ASP A 115 -20.56 -3.59 10.66
CA ASP A 115 -21.78 -4.40 10.63
C ASP A 115 -21.98 -5.06 9.26
N GLU A 116 -22.20 -6.38 9.24
CA GLU A 116 -22.45 -7.13 8.01
C GLU A 116 -23.80 -6.81 7.36
N SER A 117 -24.78 -6.43 8.18
CA SER A 117 -26.13 -6.05 7.74
C SER A 117 -26.20 -4.61 7.23
N ASP A 118 -25.20 -3.80 7.59
CA ASP A 118 -25.14 -2.36 7.35
C ASP A 118 -23.86 -1.95 6.61
N ARG A 119 -23.25 -2.88 5.85
CA ARG A 119 -21.96 -2.67 5.20
C ARG A 119 -22.02 -1.37 4.40
N PRO A 120 -21.32 -0.31 4.85
CA PRO A 120 -21.49 1.01 4.28
C PRO A 120 -21.11 0.93 2.81
N LYS A 121 -21.87 1.65 1.98
CA LYS A 121 -21.52 1.91 0.58
C LYS A 121 -20.32 2.85 0.57
N LEU A 122 -19.16 2.32 0.96
CA LEU A 122 -17.91 3.04 0.98
C LEU A 122 -17.65 3.59 -0.42
N ARG A 123 -17.67 4.91 -0.56
CA ARG A 123 -17.27 5.60 -1.78
C ARG A 123 -15.77 5.79 -1.76
N ALA A 124 -15.07 5.29 -2.77
CA ALA A 124 -13.63 5.47 -2.83
C ALA A 124 -13.24 6.96 -2.77
N GLN A 125 -14.00 7.83 -3.45
CA GLN A 125 -13.72 9.26 -3.51
C GLN A 125 -13.68 9.92 -2.12
N ALA A 126 -14.44 9.41 -1.15
CA ALA A 126 -14.42 9.89 0.23
C ALA A 126 -13.07 9.65 0.93
N LEU A 127 -12.25 8.74 0.41
CA LEU A 127 -10.92 8.40 0.94
C LEU A 127 -9.76 8.93 0.10
N LEU A 128 -10.00 9.44 -1.11
CA LEU A 128 -8.92 9.80 -2.03
C LEU A 128 -8.41 11.22 -1.80
N TRP A 129 -7.24 11.32 -1.20
CA TRP A 129 -6.46 12.54 -1.06
C TRP A 129 -5.63 12.76 -2.32
N ARG A 130 -5.36 14.02 -2.65
CA ARG A 130 -4.60 14.41 -3.84
C ARG A 130 -3.33 15.16 -3.46
N GLU A 131 -2.29 15.07 -4.28
CA GLU A 131 -1.09 15.88 -4.10
C GLU A 131 -1.37 17.35 -4.44
N ALA A 132 -0.80 18.27 -3.67
CA ALA A 132 -1.01 19.70 -3.86
C ALA A 132 -0.31 20.21 -5.14
N GLY A 133 -1.02 21.03 -5.93
CA GLY A 133 -0.43 21.75 -7.06
C GLY A 133 0.01 20.87 -8.24
N GLN A 134 -0.46 19.63 -8.31
CA GLN A 134 -0.21 18.73 -9.42
C GLN A 134 -1.53 18.13 -9.89
N ASP A 135 -1.79 18.19 -11.20
CA ASP A 135 -2.75 17.31 -11.87
C ASP A 135 -2.12 15.91 -11.98
N SER A 136 -1.89 15.30 -10.82
CA SER A 136 -1.36 13.95 -10.72
C SER A 136 -2.50 12.96 -10.78
N SER A 137 -2.34 11.92 -11.60
CA SER A 137 -3.22 10.75 -11.59
C SER A 137 -2.92 9.80 -10.41
N VAL A 138 -2.08 10.22 -9.47
CA VAL A 138 -1.85 9.52 -8.20
C VAL A 138 -2.76 10.10 -7.12
N SER A 139 -3.55 9.25 -6.49
CA SER A 139 -4.30 9.57 -5.27
C SER A 139 -3.82 8.73 -4.10
N TYR A 140 -4.09 9.19 -2.88
CA TYR A 140 -3.59 8.57 -1.65
C TYR A 140 -4.74 8.29 -0.69
N ILE A 141 -4.68 7.17 0.01
CA ILE A 141 -5.48 6.88 1.20
C ILE A 141 -4.48 6.80 2.36
N PRO A 142 -4.24 7.90 3.08
CA PRO A 142 -3.25 7.91 4.16
C PRO A 142 -3.74 7.15 5.39
N SER A 143 -2.79 6.62 6.18
CA SER A 143 -3.07 6.13 7.53
C SER A 143 -3.15 7.30 8.53
N SER A 144 -3.73 7.06 9.69
CA SER A 144 -3.68 7.99 10.82
C SER A 144 -2.59 7.58 11.80
N SER A 145 -1.74 8.53 12.19
CA SER A 145 -0.64 8.36 13.14
C SER A 145 -0.96 8.87 14.56
N THR A 146 -2.24 9.12 14.88
CA THR A 146 -2.61 9.56 16.25
C THR A 146 -2.43 8.43 17.26
N GLN A 147 -2.18 8.78 18.53
CA GLN A 147 -1.99 7.79 19.57
C GLN A 147 -3.21 6.87 19.75
N ASP A 148 -4.43 7.41 19.63
CA ASP A 148 -5.66 6.62 19.74
C ASP A 148 -5.81 5.66 18.54
N ASP A 149 -5.56 6.16 17.33
CA ASP A 149 -5.65 5.34 16.10
C ASP A 149 -4.58 4.26 16.05
N VAL A 150 -3.35 4.58 16.48
CA VAL A 150 -2.25 3.61 16.63
C VAL A 150 -2.59 2.58 17.71
N GLY A 151 -3.15 3.00 18.84
CA GLY A 151 -3.57 2.11 19.92
C GLY A 151 -4.63 1.09 19.46
N VAL A 152 -5.55 1.52 18.60
CA VAL A 152 -6.51 0.63 17.93
C VAL A 152 -5.80 -0.27 16.92
N ALA A 153 -4.95 0.28 16.05
CA ALA A 153 -4.23 -0.47 15.01
C ALA A 153 -3.28 -1.55 15.56
N LEU A 154 -2.66 -1.31 16.73
CA LEU A 154 -1.80 -2.29 17.38
C LEU A 154 -2.58 -3.56 17.75
N ARG A 155 -3.86 -3.46 18.12
CA ARG A 155 -4.69 -4.65 18.38
C ARG A 155 -4.83 -5.52 17.11
N TRP A 156 -4.82 -4.89 15.94
CA TRP A 156 -4.94 -5.56 14.65
C TRP A 156 -3.68 -6.33 14.26
N LEU A 157 -2.53 -5.92 14.81
CA LEU A 157 -1.25 -6.58 14.59
C LEU A 157 -1.06 -7.78 15.52
N TYR A 158 -1.60 -7.74 16.73
CA TYR A 158 -1.24 -8.68 17.80
C TYR A 158 -2.36 -9.58 18.34
N THR A 159 -3.63 -9.35 17.99
CA THR A 159 -4.75 -10.20 18.45
C THR A 159 -5.08 -11.22 17.36
N GLU A 160 -5.19 -12.52 17.66
CA GLU A 160 -5.27 -13.57 16.61
C GLU A 160 -6.54 -13.53 15.74
N ASP A 161 -7.69 -13.09 16.28
CA ASP A 161 -8.98 -13.09 15.56
C ASP A 161 -9.26 -11.80 14.77
N GLU A 162 -8.61 -10.69 15.14
CA GLU A 162 -8.86 -9.38 14.53
C GLU A 162 -8.30 -9.20 13.10
N PRO A 163 -7.10 -9.69 12.73
CA PRO A 163 -6.49 -9.44 11.42
C PRO A 163 -7.38 -9.86 10.25
N LYS A 164 -8.14 -10.96 10.40
CA LYS A 164 -9.06 -11.45 9.37
C LYS A 164 -10.19 -10.47 9.08
N ARG A 165 -10.69 -9.78 10.12
CA ARG A 165 -11.72 -8.76 9.98
C ARG A 165 -11.18 -7.53 9.26
N TRP A 166 -10.01 -7.04 9.64
CA TRP A 166 -9.43 -5.83 9.05
C TRP A 166 -8.98 -6.03 7.61
N VAL A 167 -8.42 -7.20 7.27
CA VAL A 167 -8.10 -7.50 5.87
C VAL A 167 -9.37 -7.67 5.01
N CYS A 168 -10.48 -8.16 5.60
CA CYS A 168 -11.78 -8.14 4.93
C CYS A 168 -12.26 -6.72 4.66
N HIS A 169 -12.08 -5.79 5.61
CA HIS A 169 -12.41 -4.38 5.42
C HIS A 169 -11.50 -3.71 4.37
N LEU A 170 -10.21 -4.04 4.35
CA LEU A 170 -9.30 -3.61 3.28
C LEU A 170 -9.78 -4.13 1.92
N ALA A 171 -10.26 -5.37 1.84
CA ALA A 171 -10.84 -5.91 0.61
C ALA A 171 -12.07 -5.10 0.14
N TRP A 172 -12.89 -4.58 1.07
CA TRP A 172 -13.98 -3.66 0.75
C TRP A 172 -13.49 -2.30 0.23
N VAL A 173 -12.40 -1.76 0.78
CA VAL A 173 -11.73 -0.59 0.22
C VAL A 173 -11.25 -0.86 -1.21
N LEU A 174 -10.63 -2.02 -1.47
CA LEU A 174 -10.21 -2.42 -2.83
C LEU A 174 -11.39 -2.54 -3.79
N ARG A 175 -12.52 -3.10 -3.35
CA ARG A 175 -13.75 -3.19 -4.15
C ARG A 175 -14.29 -1.80 -4.48
N ALA A 176 -14.34 -0.89 -3.51
CA ALA A 176 -14.75 0.49 -3.72
C ALA A 176 -13.84 1.16 -4.77
N LEU A 177 -12.51 1.03 -4.63
CA LEU A 177 -11.55 1.59 -5.58
C LEU A 177 -11.78 1.12 -7.01
N VAL A 178 -11.96 -0.19 -7.22
CA VAL A 178 -12.25 -0.76 -8.54
C VAL A 178 -13.50 -0.14 -9.17
N ASN A 179 -14.56 -0.03 -8.38
CA ASN A 179 -15.89 0.37 -8.85
C ASN A 179 -15.98 1.87 -9.10
N ASP A 180 -15.39 2.66 -8.20
CA ASP A 180 -15.60 4.10 -8.13
C ASP A 180 -14.48 4.90 -8.84
N VAL A 181 -13.31 4.30 -9.11
CA VAL A 181 -12.21 4.97 -9.81
C VAL A 181 -12.17 4.53 -11.28
N PRO A 182 -12.57 5.42 -12.22
CA PRO A 182 -12.53 5.12 -13.65
C PRO A 182 -11.12 4.78 -14.10
N ASN A 183 -10.99 3.77 -14.96
CA ASN A 183 -9.72 3.34 -15.55
C ASN A 183 -8.58 3.06 -14.55
N LEU A 184 -8.90 2.78 -13.28
CA LEU A 184 -7.92 2.44 -12.25
C LEU A 184 -6.90 1.43 -12.77
N ARG A 185 -5.64 1.86 -12.86
CA ARG A 185 -4.52 1.08 -13.37
C ARG A 185 -3.92 0.19 -12.30
N ALA A 186 -3.67 0.78 -11.13
CA ALA A 186 -3.01 0.09 -10.05
C ALA A 186 -3.46 0.58 -8.67
N VAL A 187 -3.37 -0.33 -7.70
CA VAL A 187 -3.38 -0.01 -6.28
C VAL A 187 -2.03 -0.42 -5.70
N VAL A 188 -1.37 0.51 -5.04
CA VAL A 188 -0.10 0.30 -4.34
C VAL A 188 -0.36 0.32 -2.84
N ILE A 189 0.00 -0.72 -2.11
CA ILE A 189 -0.20 -0.84 -0.66
C ILE A 189 1.14 -0.75 0.04
N ASP A 190 1.30 0.22 0.94
CA ASP A 190 2.43 0.34 1.86
C ASP A 190 2.07 -0.33 3.19
N LEU A 191 2.57 -1.54 3.43
CA LEU A 191 2.22 -2.33 4.61
C LEU A 191 3.05 -1.92 5.84
N PRO A 192 2.56 -2.17 7.07
CA PRO A 192 3.37 -1.92 8.26
C PRO A 192 4.61 -2.83 8.30
N PRO A 193 5.66 -2.46 9.05
CA PRO A 193 6.81 -3.32 9.25
C PRO A 193 6.42 -4.60 10.00
N GLY A 194 7.14 -5.68 9.72
CA GLY A 194 6.87 -7.00 10.26
C GLY A 194 6.06 -7.87 9.29
N LEU A 195 6.32 -9.18 9.33
CA LEU A 195 5.73 -10.18 8.42
C LEU A 195 4.69 -11.05 9.13
N PHE A 196 3.95 -10.45 10.07
CA PHE A 196 2.92 -11.09 10.90
C PHE A 196 1.66 -10.21 10.95
N GLY A 197 0.63 -10.65 11.69
CA GLY A 197 -0.59 -9.86 11.93
C GLY A 197 -1.26 -9.38 10.64
N PHE A 198 -1.56 -8.08 10.58
CA PHE A 198 -2.19 -7.43 9.43
C PHE A 198 -1.40 -7.58 8.12
N THR A 199 -0.06 -7.51 8.16
CA THR A 199 0.79 -7.72 6.98
C THR A 199 0.61 -9.13 6.44
N GLN A 200 0.73 -10.15 7.29
CA GLN A 200 0.56 -11.54 6.87
C GLN A 200 -0.87 -11.86 6.40
N ALA A 201 -1.89 -11.27 7.03
CA ALA A 201 -3.28 -11.39 6.60
C ALA A 201 -3.47 -10.79 5.20
N THR A 202 -2.90 -9.60 4.95
CA THR A 202 -2.95 -8.94 3.63
C THR A 202 -2.21 -9.75 2.57
N LEU A 203 -1.00 -10.24 2.86
CA LEU A 203 -0.28 -11.13 1.94
C LEU A 203 -1.07 -12.41 1.63
N SER A 204 -1.84 -12.93 2.59
CA SER A 204 -2.72 -14.08 2.36
C SER A 204 -3.90 -13.72 1.44
N LEU A 205 -4.50 -12.53 1.56
CA LEU A 205 -5.49 -12.02 0.61
C LEU A 205 -4.88 -11.93 -0.81
N LEU A 206 -3.68 -11.37 -0.95
CA LEU A 206 -2.99 -11.27 -2.24
C LEU A 206 -2.77 -12.64 -2.89
N ALA A 207 -2.41 -13.66 -2.10
CA ALA A 207 -2.28 -15.03 -2.59
C ALA A 207 -3.59 -15.57 -3.16
N HIS A 208 -4.72 -15.32 -2.49
CA HIS A 208 -6.04 -15.76 -2.99
C HIS A 208 -6.38 -15.06 -4.31
N LEU A 209 -6.19 -13.74 -4.38
CA LEU A 209 -6.46 -12.97 -5.59
C LEU A 209 -5.59 -13.45 -6.77
N ARG A 210 -4.32 -13.72 -6.52
CA ARG A 210 -3.39 -14.20 -7.56
C ARG A 210 -3.71 -15.60 -8.04
N LYS A 211 -4.10 -16.50 -7.14
CA LYS A 211 -4.39 -17.91 -7.47
C LYS A 211 -5.84 -18.14 -7.90
N GLY A 212 -6.70 -17.13 -7.84
CA GLY A 212 -8.12 -17.26 -8.11
C GLY A 212 -8.84 -18.16 -7.08
N TRP A 213 -8.32 -18.23 -5.86
CA TRP A 213 -8.96 -19.02 -4.80
C TRP A 213 -10.16 -18.27 -4.23
N SER A 214 -11.25 -19.00 -3.94
CA SER A 214 -12.44 -18.42 -3.31
C SER A 214 -12.08 -17.68 -2.03
N LEU A 215 -12.55 -16.45 -1.89
CA LEU A 215 -12.36 -15.67 -0.67
C LEU A 215 -13.27 -16.22 0.44
N PRO A 216 -12.85 -16.13 1.72
CA PRO A 216 -13.69 -16.53 2.85
C PRO A 216 -15.02 -15.76 2.91
N ASN A 217 -15.99 -16.31 3.63
CA ASN A 217 -17.24 -15.62 3.90
C ASN A 217 -16.98 -14.23 4.51
N GLY A 218 -17.74 -13.25 4.04
CA GLY A 218 -17.67 -11.86 4.48
C GLY A 218 -16.85 -10.94 3.58
N PHE A 219 -15.91 -11.49 2.81
CA PHE A 219 -15.15 -10.70 1.83
C PHE A 219 -16.05 -10.22 0.67
N PRO A 220 -15.73 -9.08 0.04
CA PRO A 220 -16.40 -8.67 -1.19
C PRO A 220 -16.06 -9.60 -2.35
N PRO A 221 -16.91 -9.66 -3.39
CA PRO A 221 -16.67 -10.46 -4.58
C PRO A 221 -15.57 -9.85 -5.46
N LEU A 222 -14.30 -9.95 -5.05
CA LEU A 222 -13.14 -9.45 -5.82
C LEU A 222 -12.75 -10.38 -6.98
N LEU A 223 -13.37 -11.56 -7.08
CA LEU A 223 -13.09 -12.61 -8.06
C LEU A 223 -14.35 -13.00 -8.87
N ASP A 224 -15.29 -12.07 -9.05
CA ASP A 224 -16.52 -12.26 -9.83
C ASP A 224 -16.34 -12.20 -11.35
N GLY A 225 -15.10 -12.04 -11.83
CA GLY A 225 -14.77 -11.89 -13.25
C GLY A 225 -14.85 -10.46 -13.78
N SER A 226 -15.34 -9.49 -12.99
CA SER A 226 -15.34 -8.07 -13.40
C SER A 226 -13.94 -7.46 -13.42
N VAL A 227 -13.02 -8.03 -12.64
CA VAL A 227 -11.63 -7.58 -12.51
C VAL A 227 -10.66 -8.75 -12.65
N SER A 228 -9.59 -8.52 -13.37
CA SER A 228 -8.41 -9.38 -13.39
C SER A 228 -7.28 -8.71 -12.60
N TRP A 229 -6.84 -9.33 -11.51
CA TRP A 229 -5.78 -8.80 -10.65
C TRP A 229 -4.40 -9.25 -11.10
N ASP A 230 -3.51 -8.30 -11.37
CA ASP A 230 -2.07 -8.53 -11.55
C ASP A 230 -1.33 -8.24 -10.23
N VAL A 231 -1.17 -9.28 -9.41
CA VAL A 231 -0.71 -9.15 -8.03
C VAL A 231 0.82 -9.26 -7.92
N LYS A 232 1.47 -8.22 -7.38
CA LYS A 232 2.94 -8.12 -7.21
C LYS A 232 3.31 -7.77 -5.76
N PRO A 233 3.48 -8.77 -4.87
CA PRO A 233 4.01 -8.53 -3.54
C PRO A 233 5.52 -8.35 -3.59
N ILE A 234 6.05 -7.33 -2.92
CA ILE A 234 7.46 -6.96 -2.90
C ILE A 234 7.94 -6.95 -1.45
N LEU A 235 8.89 -7.82 -1.13
CA LEU A 235 9.58 -7.85 0.15
C LEU A 235 10.78 -6.91 0.09
N VAL A 236 10.64 -5.73 0.67
CA VAL A 236 11.70 -4.72 0.73
C VAL A 236 12.68 -5.05 1.85
N LEU A 237 13.95 -5.07 1.49
CA LEU A 237 15.11 -5.34 2.33
C LEU A 237 16.07 -4.16 2.27
N SER A 238 16.84 -3.98 3.32
CA SER A 238 18.04 -3.13 3.35
C SER A 238 19.30 -3.99 3.15
N ALA A 239 20.44 -3.33 2.91
CA ALA A 239 21.74 -4.01 2.83
C ALA A 239 22.27 -4.50 4.20
N ASP A 240 21.54 -4.22 5.29
CA ASP A 240 21.86 -4.71 6.63
C ASP A 240 21.77 -6.24 6.69
N ARG A 241 22.80 -6.88 7.22
CA ARG A 241 22.88 -8.35 7.27
C ARG A 241 21.70 -8.97 8.02
N ASN A 242 21.29 -8.37 9.14
CA ASN A 242 20.20 -8.92 9.94
C ASN A 242 18.86 -8.84 9.21
N ASP A 243 18.65 -7.80 8.41
CA ASP A 243 17.45 -7.66 7.57
C ASP A 243 17.46 -8.63 6.39
N LEU A 244 18.61 -8.74 5.70
CA LEU A 244 18.82 -9.69 4.61
C LEU A 244 18.54 -11.13 5.04
N VAL A 245 19.11 -11.58 6.16
CA VAL A 245 18.94 -12.95 6.65
C VAL A 245 17.47 -13.25 6.99
N VAL A 246 16.81 -12.36 7.74
CA VAL A 246 15.40 -12.55 8.14
C VAL A 246 14.48 -12.53 6.92
N GLY A 247 14.70 -11.59 6.00
CA GLY A 247 13.93 -11.51 4.77
C GLY A 247 14.11 -12.70 3.85
N ALA A 248 15.35 -13.17 3.68
CA ALA A 248 15.68 -14.35 2.88
C ALA A 248 15.03 -15.63 3.43
N ASP A 249 15.10 -15.83 4.75
CA ASP A 249 14.45 -16.96 5.43
C ASP A 249 12.92 -16.94 5.24
N TYR A 250 12.29 -15.77 5.40
CA TYR A 250 10.86 -15.62 5.12
C TYR A 250 10.52 -15.93 3.66
N PHE A 251 11.26 -15.35 2.71
CA PHE A 251 11.05 -15.57 1.28
C PHE A 251 11.13 -17.06 0.94
N ALA A 252 12.15 -17.76 1.42
CA ALA A 252 12.33 -19.18 1.18
C ALA A 252 11.18 -20.02 1.74
N LYS A 253 10.73 -19.73 2.97
CA LYS A 253 9.58 -20.40 3.59
C LYS A 253 8.31 -20.21 2.75
N VAL A 254 8.04 -18.98 2.32
CA VAL A 254 6.88 -18.65 1.48
C VAL A 254 6.95 -19.33 0.12
N LYS A 255 8.14 -19.36 -0.51
CA LYS A 255 8.39 -20.01 -1.80
C LYS A 255 8.25 -21.53 -1.70
N ALA A 256 8.87 -22.16 -0.70
CA ALA A 256 8.81 -23.61 -0.48
C ALA A 256 7.38 -24.11 -0.22
N GLN A 257 6.55 -23.28 0.41
CA GLN A 257 5.14 -23.59 0.68
C GLN A 257 4.19 -23.17 -0.45
N ASP A 258 4.73 -22.59 -1.55
CA ASP A 258 3.96 -21.93 -2.62
C ASP A 258 2.84 -21.02 -2.06
N ARG A 259 3.10 -20.32 -0.95
CA ARG A 259 2.03 -19.57 -0.26
C ARG A 259 1.72 -18.25 -0.92
N LEU A 260 2.71 -17.65 -1.56
CA LEU A 260 2.57 -16.35 -2.24
C LEU A 260 3.44 -16.38 -3.51
N PRO A 261 2.96 -17.03 -4.58
CA PRO A 261 3.71 -17.11 -5.82
C PRO A 261 4.03 -15.70 -6.33
N GLY A 262 5.26 -15.51 -6.82
CA GLY A 262 5.72 -14.22 -7.35
C GLY A 262 5.96 -13.14 -6.31
N LEU A 263 6.20 -13.49 -5.04
CA LEU A 263 6.87 -12.58 -4.10
C LEU A 263 8.24 -12.16 -4.66
N ILE A 264 8.52 -10.87 -4.67
CA ILE A 264 9.77 -10.30 -5.21
C ILE A 264 10.60 -9.78 -4.04
N PRO A 265 11.74 -10.42 -3.69
CA PRO A 265 12.67 -9.85 -2.72
C PRO A 265 13.46 -8.72 -3.38
N ALA A 266 13.48 -7.54 -2.77
CA ALA A 266 14.12 -6.36 -3.33
C ALA A 266 14.98 -5.62 -2.28
N VAL A 267 16.27 -5.44 -2.57
CA VAL A 267 17.16 -4.63 -1.72
C VAL A 267 17.10 -3.18 -2.16
N ASN A 268 16.67 -2.31 -1.26
CA ASN A 268 16.53 -0.89 -1.51
C ASN A 268 17.76 -0.10 -1.03
N ALA A 269 17.94 1.09 -1.61
CA ALA A 269 19.01 2.03 -1.31
C ALA A 269 20.40 1.40 -1.38
N LEU A 270 20.62 0.56 -2.39
CA LEU A 270 21.86 -0.17 -2.55
C LEU A 270 23.00 0.80 -2.90
N THR A 271 24.10 0.74 -2.13
CA THR A 271 25.33 1.52 -2.36
C THR A 271 26.52 0.65 -2.73
N GLU A 272 26.31 -0.66 -2.86
CA GLU A 272 27.34 -1.67 -3.09
C GLU A 272 26.93 -2.57 -4.26
N ALA A 273 27.87 -3.28 -4.87
CA ALA A 273 27.53 -4.18 -5.96
C ALA A 273 26.61 -5.34 -5.48
N PRO A 274 25.61 -5.79 -6.26
CA PRO A 274 24.71 -6.89 -5.90
C PRO A 274 25.43 -8.18 -5.46
N GLU A 275 26.62 -8.44 -6.02
CA GLU A 275 27.48 -9.58 -5.70
C GLU A 275 27.90 -9.57 -4.22
N VAL A 276 28.13 -8.39 -3.64
CA VAL A 276 28.48 -8.23 -2.22
C VAL A 276 27.31 -8.64 -1.33
N ILE A 277 26.09 -8.29 -1.74
CA ILE A 277 24.87 -8.67 -1.02
C ILE A 277 24.66 -10.19 -1.06
N ARG A 278 24.83 -10.80 -2.24
CA ARG A 278 24.74 -12.27 -2.39
C ARG A 278 25.77 -12.98 -1.49
N LYS A 279 27.01 -12.47 -1.44
CA LYS A 279 28.05 -13.01 -0.56
C LYS A 279 27.70 -12.89 0.92
N ARG A 280 27.07 -11.79 1.36
CA ARG A 280 26.65 -11.57 2.76
C ARG A 280 25.55 -12.51 3.23
N LEU A 281 24.65 -12.90 2.33
CA LEU A 281 23.64 -13.92 2.59
C LEU A 281 24.26 -15.31 2.81
N GLY A 282 25.53 -15.50 2.42
CA GLY A 282 26.20 -16.80 2.35
C GLY A 282 25.85 -17.48 1.03
N GLU A 283 26.85 -17.92 0.28
CA GLU A 283 26.63 -18.53 -1.05
C GLU A 283 25.73 -19.77 -0.95
N ASP A 284 25.96 -20.64 0.03
CA ASP A 284 25.16 -21.85 0.26
C ASP A 284 23.71 -21.51 0.67
N ALA A 285 23.53 -20.57 1.61
CA ALA A 285 22.20 -20.18 2.06
C ALA A 285 21.43 -19.41 0.96
N ALA A 286 22.07 -18.53 0.20
CA ALA A 286 21.41 -17.80 -0.89
C ALA A 286 20.95 -18.74 -2.03
N LEU A 287 21.72 -19.81 -2.29
CA LEU A 287 21.40 -20.84 -3.28
C LEU A 287 20.28 -21.77 -2.79
N GLU A 288 20.38 -22.29 -1.57
CA GLU A 288 19.35 -23.14 -0.96
C GLU A 288 17.99 -22.44 -0.84
N LEU A 289 18.02 -21.15 -0.50
CA LEU A 289 16.81 -20.33 -0.35
C LEU A 289 16.28 -19.81 -1.70
N GLY A 290 17.03 -19.99 -2.79
CA GLY A 290 16.68 -19.54 -4.14
C GLY A 290 16.45 -18.03 -4.24
N VAL A 291 17.08 -17.25 -3.34
CA VAL A 291 16.97 -15.80 -3.24
C VAL A 291 17.87 -15.13 -4.27
N GLY A 292 19.07 -15.69 -4.54
CA GLY A 292 20.10 -15.03 -5.34
C GLY A 292 19.67 -14.58 -6.74
N GLU A 293 18.88 -15.40 -7.45
CA GLU A 293 18.36 -15.11 -8.79
C GLU A 293 17.07 -14.25 -8.76
N ALA A 294 16.29 -14.39 -7.69
CA ALA A 294 15.04 -13.66 -7.50
C ALA A 294 15.27 -12.23 -6.98
N LEU A 295 16.42 -11.98 -6.34
CA LEU A 295 16.75 -10.71 -5.70
C LEU A 295 16.81 -9.60 -6.73
N ARG A 296 15.96 -8.59 -6.53
CA ARG A 296 16.01 -7.31 -7.25
C ARG A 296 16.74 -6.27 -6.41
N THR A 297 17.23 -5.23 -7.06
CA THR A 297 17.94 -4.14 -6.39
C THR A 297 17.38 -2.81 -6.87
N VAL A 298 17.29 -1.85 -5.95
CA VAL A 298 17.03 -0.45 -6.25
C VAL A 298 18.21 0.35 -5.74
N ASP A 299 18.93 0.97 -6.67
CA ASP A 299 20.10 1.76 -6.34
C ASP A 299 19.71 2.97 -5.49
N ARG A 300 20.64 3.41 -4.65
CA ARG A 300 20.43 4.61 -3.84
C ARG A 300 20.29 5.82 -4.74
N ASP A 301 19.16 6.50 -4.60
CA ASP A 301 18.93 7.83 -5.17
C ASP A 301 18.62 8.81 -4.04
N ASP A 302 19.38 9.90 -3.97
CA ASP A 302 19.25 10.88 -2.89
C ASP A 302 17.95 11.70 -3.00
N LEU A 303 17.33 11.83 -4.18
CA LEU A 303 16.02 12.48 -4.30
C LEU A 303 14.92 11.56 -3.76
N LEU A 304 14.98 10.26 -4.03
CA LEU A 304 14.09 9.26 -3.41
C LEU A 304 14.20 9.29 -1.89
N ALA A 305 15.41 9.38 -1.34
CA ALA A 305 15.61 9.49 0.11
C ALA A 305 15.04 10.79 0.71
N MET A 306 14.83 11.82 -0.12
CA MET A 306 14.44 13.16 0.32
C MET A 306 12.95 13.48 0.14
N ILE A 307 12.13 12.56 -0.41
CA ILE A 307 10.69 12.79 -0.70
C ILE A 307 9.96 13.40 0.50
N PHE A 308 10.06 12.76 1.66
CA PHE A 308 9.32 13.19 2.84
C PHE A 308 9.87 14.48 3.47
N LYS A 309 11.15 14.79 3.23
CA LYS A 309 11.76 16.05 3.67
C LYS A 309 11.39 17.20 2.74
N ARG A 310 11.22 16.95 1.45
CA ARG A 310 10.80 17.94 0.44
C ARG A 310 9.28 18.06 0.34
N GLN A 311 8.53 17.11 0.90
CA GLN A 311 7.07 17.00 0.79
C GLN A 311 6.55 16.92 -0.64
N ARG A 312 7.42 16.50 -1.57
CA ARG A 312 7.18 16.40 -3.01
C ARG A 312 8.05 15.30 -3.58
N LEU A 313 7.50 14.53 -4.51
CA LEU A 313 8.28 13.55 -5.27
C LEU A 313 8.98 14.22 -6.47
N GLU A 314 10.28 14.01 -6.56
CA GLU A 314 11.08 14.26 -7.76
C GLU A 314 11.86 12.99 -8.07
N LEU A 315 11.54 12.33 -9.19
CA LEU A 315 12.27 11.13 -9.63
C LEU A 315 13.28 11.50 -10.72
N THR A 316 14.56 11.18 -10.48
CA THR A 316 15.58 11.18 -11.54
C THR A 316 15.25 10.12 -12.60
N GLY A 317 15.84 10.25 -13.79
CA GLY A 317 15.71 9.21 -14.83
C GLY A 317 16.22 7.84 -14.36
N GLU A 318 17.27 7.82 -13.56
CA GLU A 318 17.84 6.62 -12.97
C GLU A 318 16.91 5.99 -11.93
N ALA A 319 16.37 6.79 -11.00
CA ALA A 319 15.37 6.32 -10.05
C ALA A 319 14.13 5.73 -10.75
N ARG A 320 13.63 6.39 -11.82
CA ARG A 320 12.52 5.86 -12.62
C ARG A 320 12.88 4.53 -13.25
N LYS A 321 14.09 4.40 -13.83
CA LYS A 321 14.58 3.16 -14.44
C LYS A 321 14.66 2.03 -13.41
N SER A 322 15.20 2.28 -12.22
CA SER A 322 15.32 1.28 -11.15
C SER A 322 13.95 0.83 -10.63
N VAL A 323 13.00 1.76 -10.48
CA VAL A 323 11.62 1.42 -10.10
C VAL A 323 10.89 0.66 -11.23
N LYS A 324 11.05 1.05 -12.51
CA LYS A 324 10.51 0.29 -13.65
C LYS A 324 11.07 -1.14 -13.68
N ALA A 325 12.38 -1.30 -13.47
CA ALA A 325 13.04 -2.61 -13.42
C ALA A 325 12.51 -3.48 -12.26
N LEU A 326 12.30 -2.90 -11.08
CA LEU A 326 11.67 -3.60 -9.94
C LEU A 326 10.28 -4.12 -10.29
N LEU A 327 9.52 -3.37 -11.10
CA LEU A 327 8.15 -3.70 -11.50
C LEU A 327 8.06 -4.58 -12.76
N GLU A 328 9.21 -4.92 -13.36
CA GLU A 328 9.31 -5.65 -14.64
C GLU A 328 8.53 -4.93 -15.75
N LEU A 329 8.64 -3.60 -15.80
CA LEU A 329 8.08 -2.76 -16.85
C LEU A 329 9.12 -2.50 -17.94
N ASP A 330 8.65 -2.42 -19.18
CA ASP A 330 9.51 -2.06 -20.31
C ASP A 330 10.09 -0.64 -20.16
N ASN A 331 11.36 -0.50 -20.52
CA ASN A 331 12.01 0.80 -20.64
C ASN A 331 11.62 1.42 -21.99
N GLU A 332 10.37 1.88 -22.10
CA GLU A 332 10.02 2.92 -23.06
C GLU A 332 10.78 4.22 -22.77
#